data_AF-A0A3M9NR87-F1
#
_entry.id   AF-A0A3M9NR87-F1
#
_cell.length_a   1.000
_cell.length_b   1.000
_cell.length_c   1.000
_cell.angle_alpha   90.00
_cell.angle_beta   90.00
_cell.angle_gamma   90.00
#
_symmetry.space_group_name_H-M   'P 1'
#
loop_
_entity.id
_entity.type
_entity.pdbx_description
1 polymer ?
#
loop_
_entity_poly.entity_id
_entity_poly.type
_entity_poly.pdbx_seq_one_letter_code
_entity_poly.pdbx_strand_id
1 'polypeptide(L)' 'MKTRKETNSELIKYAGMGMQFLAGIGLGIFFGFKADEWLNISFPLLVWLLPLLIIISMTIKIIRDTSGKP' A
#
# COMPACT_ATOMS: atom_id res chain seq x y z
N MET A 1 11.37 -30.98 -6.09
CA MET A 1 9.97 -31.06 -6.56
C MET A 1 9.11 -30.26 -5.56
N LYS A 2 8.76 -28.99 -5.87
CA LYS A 2 7.91 -28.17 -4.98
C LYS A 2 6.55 -28.87 -4.87
N THR A 3 6.13 -29.21 -3.66
CA THR A 3 4.83 -29.85 -3.42
C THR A 3 3.73 -28.83 -3.73
N ARG A 4 2.56 -29.23 -4.25
CA ARG A 4 1.47 -28.28 -4.59
C ARG A 4 1.09 -27.34 -3.43
N LYS A 5 1.36 -27.72 -2.18
CA LYS A 5 1.11 -26.90 -0.99
C LYS A 5 2.02 -25.67 -0.92
N GLU A 6 3.28 -25.80 -1.37
CA GLU A 6 4.28 -24.72 -1.41
C GLU A 6 3.93 -23.66 -2.45
N THR A 7 3.52 -24.08 -3.66
CA THR A 7 3.15 -23.15 -4.75
C THR A 7 1.93 -22.28 -4.37
N ASN A 8 0.92 -22.87 -3.72
CA ASN A 8 -0.24 -22.10 -3.25
C ASN A 8 0.15 -21.08 -2.16
N SER A 9 1.12 -21.41 -1.31
CA SER A 9 1.61 -20.50 -0.27
C SER A 9 2.29 -19.25 -0.86
N GLU A 10 3.05 -19.40 -1.94
CA GLU A 10 3.68 -18.26 -2.62
C GLU A 10 2.65 -17.35 -3.30
N LEU A 11 1.65 -17.94 -3.98
CA LEU A 11 0.56 -17.18 -4.60
C LEU A 11 -0.24 -16.37 -3.57
N ILE A 12 -0.58 -16.97 -2.43
CA ILE A 12 -1.26 -16.29 -1.33
C ILE A 12 -0.39 -15.16 -0.76
N LYS A 13 0.93 -15.36 -0.66
CA LYS A 13 1.86 -14.33 -0.20
C LYS A 13 1.86 -13.11 -1.14
N TYR A 14 1.93 -13.32 -2.45
CA TYR A 14 1.84 -12.23 -3.43
C TYR A 14 0.47 -11.55 -3.45
N ALA A 15 -0.61 -12.33 -3.34
CA ALA A 15 -1.96 -11.80 -3.22
C ALA A 15 -2.11 -10.93 -1.96
N GLY A 16 -1.57 -11.38 -0.82
CA GLY A 16 -1.55 -10.63 0.44
C GLY A 16 -0.78 -9.33 0.33
N MET A 17 0.40 -9.34 -0.33
CA MET A 17 1.16 -8.11 -0.60
C MET A 17 0.37 -7.16 -1.51
N GLY A 18 -0.22 -7.65 -2.60
CA GLY A 18 -1.06 -6.83 -3.48
C GLY A 18 -2.28 -6.24 -2.75
N MET A 19 -2.94 -7.05 -1.90
CA MET A 19 -4.06 -6.61 -1.09
C MET A 19 -3.67 -5.49 -0.11
N GLN A 20 -2.46 -5.55 0.47
CA GLN A 20 -1.96 -4.46 1.33
C GLN A 20 -1.82 -3.16 0.56
N PHE A 21 -1.29 -3.18 -0.66
CA PHE A 21 -1.24 -1.99 -1.53
C PHE A 21 -2.64 -1.47 -1.85
N LEU A 22 -3.56 -2.34 -2.28
CA LEU A 22 -4.92 -1.95 -2.65
C LEU A 22 -5.69 -1.38 -1.45
N ALA A 23 -5.60 -2.03 -0.29
CA ALA A 23 -6.22 -1.56 0.94
C ALA A 23 -5.61 -0.22 1.39
N GLY A 24 -4.28 -0.09 1.34
CA GLY A 24 -3.58 1.14 1.67
C GLY A 24 -4.01 2.30 0.78
N ILE A 25 -4.03 2.10 -0.54
CA ILE A 25 -4.46 3.11 -1.51
C ILE A 25 -5.94 3.46 -1.33
N GLY A 26 -6.81 2.45 -1.21
CA GLY A 26 -8.25 2.66 -1.02
C GLY A 26 -8.56 3.45 0.25
N LEU A 27 -7.90 3.12 1.37
CA LEU A 27 -7.99 3.88 2.61
C LEU A 27 -7.41 5.29 2.44
N GLY A 28 -6.27 5.45 1.77
CA GLY A 28 -5.65 6.76 1.51
C GLY A 28 -6.55 7.70 0.72
N ILE A 29 -7.23 7.19 -0.31
CA ILE A 29 -8.22 7.95 -1.09
C ILE A 29 -9.43 8.30 -0.22
N PHE A 30 -9.97 7.35 0.54
CA PHE A 30 -11.14 7.58 1.40
C PHE A 30 -10.86 8.63 2.49
N PHE A 31 -9.73 8.50 3.18
CA PHE A 31 -9.30 9.47 4.18
C PHE A 31 -8.94 10.82 3.55
N GLY A 32 -8.32 10.82 2.36
CA GLY A 32 -8.00 12.04 1.63
C GLY A 32 -9.25 12.81 1.23
N PHE A 33 -10.28 12.11 0.74
CA PHE A 33 -11.54 12.73 0.36
C PHE A 33 -12.23 13.36 1.57
N LYS A 34 -12.32 12.61 2.67
CA LYS A 34 -12.92 13.11 3.91
C LYS A 34 -12.14 14.27 4.53
N ALA A 35 -10.81 14.26 4.40
CA ALA A 35 -9.95 15.34 4.90
C ALA A 35 -10.01 16.59 4.01
N ASP A 36 -10.00 16.43 2.68
CA ASP A 36 -10.17 17.53 1.72
C ASP A 36 -11.54 18.22 1.93
N GLU A 37 -12.61 17.45 2.14
CA GLU A 37 -13.96 17.97 2.46
C GLU A 37 -13.98 18.72 3.80
N TRP A 38 -13.38 18.14 4.86
CA TRP A 38 -13.34 18.77 6.18
C TRP A 38 -12.55 20.09 6.17
N LEU A 39 -11.48 20.16 5.37
CA LEU A 39 -10.63 21.34 5.24
C LEU A 39 -11.17 22.36 4.21
N ASN A 40 -12.32 22.09 3.56
CA ASN A 40 -12.90 22.92 2.49
C ASN A 40 -11.89 23.25 1.37
N ILE A 41 -10.98 22.33 1.08
CA ILE A 41 -10.00 22.53 0.01
C ILE A 41 -10.74 22.30 -1.31
N SER A 42 -10.87 23.35 -2.12
CA SER A 42 -11.56 23.26 -3.43
C SER A 42 -10.82 22.37 -4.44
N PHE A 43 -9.60 21.97 -4.14
CA PHE A 43 -8.77 21.08 -4.95
C PHE A 43 -8.51 19.78 -4.17
N PRO A 44 -8.72 18.59 -4.76
CA PRO A 44 -8.60 17.30 -4.08
C PRO A 44 -7.12 16.91 -3.85
N LEU A 45 -6.44 17.67 -3.00
CA LEU A 45 -4.99 17.62 -2.82
C LEU A 45 -4.59 16.44 -1.94
N LEU A 46 -5.30 16.18 -0.86
CA LEU A 46 -5.04 15.05 0.04
C LEU A 46 -5.41 13.71 -0.61
N VAL A 47 -6.46 13.66 -1.43
CA VAL A 47 -6.80 12.47 -2.23
C VAL A 47 -5.64 12.00 -3.11
N TRP A 48 -4.80 12.93 -3.60
CA TRP A 48 -3.62 12.60 -4.42
C TRP A 48 -2.36 12.40 -3.58
N LEU A 49 -2.15 13.26 -2.58
CA LEU A 49 -0.94 13.26 -1.77
C LEU A 49 -0.85 12.04 -0.85
N LEU A 50 -1.97 11.62 -0.24
CA LEU A 50 -1.99 10.49 0.70
C LEU A 50 -1.64 9.15 0.02
N PRO A 51 -2.26 8.76 -1.11
CA PRO A 51 -1.87 7.53 -1.81
C PRO A 51 -0.41 7.54 -2.24
N LEU A 52 0.10 8.69 -2.70
CA LEU A 52 1.51 8.83 -3.07
C LEU A 52 2.44 8.58 -1.87
N LEU A 53 2.14 9.19 -0.71
CA LEU A 53 2.88 8.97 0.53
C LEU A 53 2.84 7.51 1.00
N ILE A 54 1.69 6.84 0.85
CA ILE A 54 1.52 5.42 1.20
C ILE A 54 2.42 4.56 0.32
N ILE A 55 2.41 4.78 -1.00
CA ILE A 55 3.28 4.05 -1.94
C ILE A 55 4.75 4.28 -1.59
N ILE A 56 5.18 5.52 -1.38
CA ILE A 56 6.56 5.85 -1.00
C ILE A 56 6.95 5.15 0.31
N SER A 57 6.08 5.19 1.32
CA SER A 57 6.31 4.58 2.62
C SER A 57 6.44 3.06 2.51
N MET A 58 5.59 2.41 1.70
CA MET A 58 5.67 0.98 1.42
C MET A 58 6.95 0.62 0.67
N THR A 59 7.33 1.39 -0.34
CA THR A 59 8.58 1.20 -1.08
C THR A 59 9.79 1.33 -0.16
N ILE A 60 9.85 2.35 0.70
CA ILE A 60 10.92 2.52 1.68
C ILE A 60 10.94 1.34 2.66
N LYS A 61 9.77 0.88 3.13
CA LYS A 61 9.68 -0.31 3.98
C LYS A 61 10.28 -1.53 3.30
N ILE A 62 9.88 -1.82 2.07
CA ILE A 62 10.39 -2.95 1.28
C ILE A 62 11.90 -2.83 1.10
N ILE A 63 12.40 -1.63 0.77
CA ILE A 63 13.84 -1.38 0.66
C ILE A 63 14.52 -1.65 2.00
N ARG A 64 14.03 -1.13 3.12
CA ARG A 64 14.64 -1.35 4.45
C ARG A 64 14.60 -2.82 4.87
N ASP A 65 13.48 -3.50 4.66
CA ASP A 65 13.30 -4.92 4.97
C ASP A 65 14.23 -5.80 4.11
N THR A 66 14.54 -5.36 2.88
CA THR A 66 15.48 -6.05 1.97
C THR A 66 16.93 -5.62 2.20
N SER A 67 17.16 -4.39 2.68
CA SER A 67 18.48 -3.79 2.92
C SER A 67 19.02 -4.10 4.31
N GLY A 68 18.30 -4.89 5.11
CA GLY A 68 18.83 -5.61 6.25
C GLY A 68 19.94 -6.56 5.79
N LYS A 69 21.14 -6.00 5.64
CA LYS A 69 22.43 -6.71 5.70
C LYS A 69 22.48 -7.50 7.03
N PRO A 70 23.19 -8.63 7.06
CA PRO A 70 22.92 -9.85 7.85
C PRO A 70 22.74 -9.68 9.35
#